data_AF-A0A851H5D2-F1
#
_entry.id   AF-A0A851H5D2-F1
#
_cell.length_a   1.000
_cell.length_b   1.000
_cell.length_c   1.000
_cell.angle_alpha   90.00
_cell.angle_beta   90.00
_cell.angle_gamma   90.00
#
_symmetry.space_group_name_H-M   'P 1'
#
loop_
_entity.id
_entity.type
_entity.pdbx_description
1 polymer ?
#
loop_
_entity_poly.entity_id
_entity_poly.type
_entity_poly.pdbx_seq_one_letter_code
_entity_poly.pdbx_strand_id
1 'polypeptide(L)'
;MVFGYVVYKITFPNGKIYIGKDEGGKGHSLQYFGSWDAESVEMDFSKEELSDFTLRKEILFETSGKDEVRSMEGVFIRQFQSNNPEIGYNRTHRKGCDFS
;
A
#
# COMPACT_ATOMS: atom_id res chain seq x y z
N MET A 1 6.69 -7.76 -19.60
CA MET A 1 5.87 -7.41 -18.43
C MET A 1 4.57 -6.83 -18.98
N VAL A 2 3.43 -7.16 -18.38
CA VAL A 2 2.11 -6.72 -18.88
C VAL A 2 1.81 -5.28 -18.47
N PHE A 3 2.33 -4.84 -17.31
CA PHE A 3 2.16 -3.50 -16.76
C PHE A 3 3.49 -2.76 -16.63
N GLY A 4 3.46 -1.43 -16.79
CA GLY A 4 4.52 -0.49 -16.48
C GLY A 4 4.70 -0.30 -14.97
N TYR A 5 5.05 0.92 -14.54
CA TYR A 5 5.07 1.25 -13.11
C TYR A 5 3.65 1.56 -12.65
N VAL A 6 3.28 1.05 -11.48
CA VAL A 6 1.90 1.14 -11.02
C VAL A 6 1.81 1.68 -9.60
N VAL A 7 0.69 2.32 -9.30
CA VAL A 7 0.18 2.44 -7.94
C VAL A 7 -0.91 1.39 -7.77
N TYR A 8 -0.86 0.63 -6.69
CA TYR A 8 -1.84 -0.39 -6.36
C TYR A 8 -2.42 -0.18 -4.96
N LYS A 9 -3.61 -0.75 -4.75
CA LYS A 9 -4.26 -0.85 -3.45
C LYS A 9 -4.39 -2.30 -3.05
N ILE A 10 -4.05 -2.59 -1.81
CA ILE A 10 -4.33 -3.85 -1.14
C ILE A 10 -5.45 -3.60 -0.16
N THR A 11 -6.47 -4.47 -0.17
CA THR A 11 -7.53 -4.50 0.84
C THR A 11 -7.37 -5.79 1.65
N PHE A 12 -7.29 -5.63 2.96
CA PHE A 12 -7.16 -6.70 3.95
C PHE A 12 -8.55 -7.18 4.40
N PRO A 13 -8.68 -8.36 5.03
CA PRO A 13 -9.98 -8.91 5.44
C PRO A 13 -10.78 -8.01 6.40
N ASN A 14 -10.09 -7.23 7.25
CA ASN A 14 -10.72 -6.27 8.17
C ASN A 14 -11.18 -4.96 7.48
N GLY A 15 -11.03 -4.85 6.15
CA GLY A 15 -11.42 -3.68 5.37
C GLY A 15 -10.35 -2.57 5.34
N LYS A 16 -9.30 -2.65 6.15
CA LYS A 16 -8.18 -1.71 6.08
C LYS A 16 -7.44 -1.87 4.75
N ILE A 17 -6.73 -0.81 4.35
CA ILE A 17 -6.05 -0.75 3.06
C ILE A 17 -4.56 -0.41 3.17
N TYR A 18 -3.82 -0.77 2.14
CA TYR A 18 -2.46 -0.27 1.89
C TYR A 18 -2.36 0.21 0.45
N ILE A 19 -1.80 1.41 0.27
CA ILE A 19 -1.46 1.97 -1.02
C ILE A 19 0.05 1.84 -1.21
N GLY A 20 0.46 1.14 -2.24
CA GLY A 20 1.86 1.01 -2.60
C GLY A 20 2.08 1.31 -4.06
N LYS A 21 3.35 1.45 -4.44
CA LYS A 21 3.77 1.48 -5.84
C LYS A 21 4.72 0.34 -6.16
N ASP A 22 4.81 0.02 -7.44
CA ASP A 22 5.86 -0.82 -7.99
C ASP A 22 6.55 -0.11 -9.15
N GLU A 23 7.81 0.23 -8.93
CA GLU A 23 8.70 0.88 -9.89
C GLU A 23 9.98 0.05 -10.12
N GLY A 24 9.95 -1.23 -9.74
CA GLY A 24 11.09 -2.13 -9.79
C GLY A 24 11.36 -2.72 -11.17
N GLY A 25 12.63 -3.05 -11.44
CA GLY A 25 13.03 -3.80 -12.65
C GLY A 25 12.53 -3.18 -13.96
N LYS A 26 11.68 -3.93 -14.69
CA LYS A 26 11.08 -3.56 -15.99
C LYS A 26 9.58 -3.19 -15.90
N GLY A 27 9.02 -2.98 -14.71
CA GLY A 27 7.60 -2.73 -14.48
C GLY A 27 7.03 -3.55 -13.33
N HIS A 28 5.70 -3.58 -13.21
CA HIS A 28 5.00 -4.21 -12.10
C HIS A 28 5.09 -5.74 -12.08
N SER A 29 5.38 -6.29 -10.91
CA SER A 29 5.31 -7.74 -10.64
C SER A 29 4.02 -8.14 -9.92
N LEU A 30 3.33 -9.15 -10.45
CA LEU A 30 2.14 -9.73 -9.83
C LEU A 30 2.40 -10.24 -8.40
N GLN A 31 3.56 -10.84 -8.16
CA GLN A 31 3.93 -11.44 -6.88
C GLN A 31 4.34 -10.42 -5.80
N TYR A 32 4.55 -9.16 -6.18
CA TYR A 32 4.94 -8.13 -5.23
C TYR A 32 3.69 -7.52 -4.60
N PHE A 33 3.47 -7.80 -3.32
CA PHE A 33 2.29 -7.32 -2.61
C PHE A 33 2.54 -5.97 -1.95
N GLY A 34 3.74 -5.70 -1.45
CA GLY A 34 4.15 -4.38 -0.95
C GLY A 34 5.18 -4.49 0.16
N SER A 35 5.43 -3.36 0.83
CA SER A 35 6.38 -3.27 1.94
C SER A 35 5.73 -2.67 3.19
N TRP A 36 4.47 -3.03 3.46
CA TRP A 36 3.86 -2.72 4.76
C TRP A 36 4.56 -3.48 5.89
N ASP A 37 4.38 -2.96 7.09
CA ASP A 37 4.87 -3.58 8.31
C ASP A 37 4.01 -4.79 8.68
N ALA A 38 4.59 -5.99 8.59
CA ALA A 38 3.87 -7.24 8.85
C ALA A 38 3.35 -7.30 10.29
N GLU A 39 4.16 -6.89 11.28
CA GLU A 39 3.78 -6.93 12.70
C GLU A 39 2.50 -6.10 12.97
N SER A 40 2.42 -4.89 12.41
CA SER A 40 1.23 -4.02 12.59
C SER A 40 -0.03 -4.61 11.97
N VAL A 41 0.10 -5.34 10.87
CA VAL A 41 -1.03 -6.03 10.24
C VAL A 41 -1.41 -7.24 11.07
N GLU A 42 -0.45 -8.08 11.45
CA GLU A 42 -0.68 -9.31 12.22
C GLU A 42 -1.36 -9.02 13.57
N MET A 43 -1.07 -7.88 14.21
CA MET A 43 -1.73 -7.46 15.45
C MET A 43 -3.25 -7.22 15.31
N ASP A 44 -3.76 -6.98 14.10
CA ASP A 44 -5.20 -6.77 13.85
C ASP A 44 -5.96 -8.09 13.58
N PHE A 45 -5.29 -9.25 13.57
CA PHE A 45 -5.90 -10.54 13.22
C PHE A 45 -5.58 -11.63 14.24
N SER A 46 -6.53 -12.55 14.41
CA SER A 46 -6.30 -13.80 15.16
C SER A 46 -5.47 -14.80 14.36
N LYS A 47 -4.89 -15.79 15.04
CA LYS A 47 -4.16 -16.88 14.39
C LYS A 47 -5.05 -17.66 13.41
N GLU A 48 -6.31 -17.85 13.77
CA GLU A 48 -7.31 -18.53 12.95
C GLU A 48 -7.56 -17.76 11.64
N GLU A 49 -7.71 -16.43 11.70
CA GLU A 49 -7.83 -15.59 10.51
C GLU A 49 -6.55 -15.56 9.66
N LEU A 50 -5.38 -15.56 10.29
CA LEU A 50 -4.10 -15.62 9.58
C LEU A 50 -3.86 -16.98 8.90
N SER A 51 -4.56 -18.04 9.31
CA SER A 51 -4.44 -19.37 8.72
C SER A 51 -5.19 -19.52 7.39
N ASP A 52 -6.19 -18.66 7.15
CA ASP A 52 -6.90 -18.53 5.86
C ASP A 52 -7.07 -17.05 5.52
N PHE A 53 -6.03 -16.51 4.87
CA PHE A 53 -5.90 -15.08 4.65
C PHE A 53 -5.99 -14.72 3.17
N THR A 54 -6.91 -13.82 2.83
CA THR A 54 -7.07 -13.31 1.45
C THR A 54 -6.69 -11.84 1.39
N LEU A 55 -5.84 -11.49 0.42
CA LEU A 55 -5.54 -10.11 0.05
C LEU A 55 -6.16 -9.82 -1.31
N ARG A 56 -6.89 -8.71 -1.43
CA ARG A 56 -7.36 -8.21 -2.72
C ARG A 56 -6.43 -7.10 -3.20
N LYS A 57 -5.87 -7.25 -4.41
CA LYS A 57 -4.99 -6.28 -5.05
C LYS A 57 -5.67 -5.62 -6.26
N GLU A 58 -5.61 -4.30 -6.33
CA GLU A 58 -6.15 -3.49 -7.44
C GLU A 58 -5.07 -2.56 -7.99
N ILE A 59 -4.94 -2.48 -9.31
CA ILE A 59 -4.15 -1.43 -9.96
C ILE A 59 -5.00 -0.16 -10.00
N LEU A 60 -4.50 0.93 -9.41
CA LEU A 60 -5.16 2.24 -9.37
C LEU A 60 -4.68 3.16 -10.49
N PHE A 61 -3.41 3.02 -10.86
CA PHE A 61 -2.73 3.89 -11.81
C PHE A 61 -1.54 3.18 -12.44
N GLU A 62 -1.25 3.49 -13.70
CA GLU A 62 -0.12 2.95 -14.45
C GLU A 62 0.57 4.08 -15.24
N THR A 63 1.90 4.04 -15.28
CA THR A 63 2.73 4.97 -16.07
C THR A 63 4.07 4.33 -16.45
N SER A 64 4.77 4.93 -17.41
CA SER A 64 6.18 4.65 -17.70
C SER A 64 7.16 5.56 -16.93
N GLY A 65 6.67 6.58 -16.21
CA GLY A 65 7.48 7.58 -15.51
C GLY A 65 7.65 7.29 -14.02
N LYS A 66 8.90 7.23 -13.53
CA LYS A 66 9.17 7.00 -12.10
C LYS A 66 8.71 8.15 -11.20
N ASP A 67 8.90 9.40 -11.65
CA ASP A 67 8.50 10.55 -10.85
C ASP A 67 6.98 10.68 -10.76
N GLU A 68 6.27 10.33 -11.83
CA GLU A 68 4.82 10.33 -11.87
C GLU A 68 4.22 9.25 -10.95
N VAL A 69 4.72 8.00 -11.00
CA VAL A 69 4.21 6.94 -10.11
C VAL A 69 4.47 7.26 -8.64
N ARG A 70 5.61 7.88 -8.31
CA ARG A 70 5.94 8.37 -6.95
C ARG A 70 5.00 9.46 -6.49
N SER A 71 4.71 10.43 -7.35
CA SER A 71 3.77 11.51 -7.05
C SER A 71 2.36 10.98 -6.82
N MET A 72 1.88 10.10 -7.71
CA MET A 72 0.54 9.53 -7.64
C MET A 72 0.33 8.63 -6.43
N GLU A 73 1.34 7.88 -5.98
CA GLU A 73 1.26 7.12 -4.73
C GLU A 73 0.89 8.03 -3.55
N GLY A 74 1.57 9.18 -3.42
CA GLY A 74 1.26 10.16 -2.37
C GLY A 74 -0.14 10.77 -2.49
N VAL A 75 -0.62 11.00 -3.72
CA VAL A 75 -2.00 11.46 -3.98
C VAL A 75 -3.01 10.43 -3.48
N PHE A 76 -2.83 9.16 -3.85
CA PHE A 76 -3.75 8.09 -3.45
C PHE A 76 -3.70 7.79 -1.95
N ILE A 77 -2.52 7.83 -1.30
CA ILE A 77 -2.44 7.70 0.17
C ILE A 77 -3.31 8.76 0.86
N ARG A 78 -3.25 10.02 0.41
CA ARG A 78 -4.07 11.10 0.97
C ARG A 78 -5.55 10.94 0.64
N GLN A 79 -5.87 10.61 -0.62
CA GLN A 79 -7.24 10.45 -1.09
C GLN A 79 -7.98 9.33 -0.35
N PHE A 80 -7.31 8.19 -0.16
CA PHE A 80 -7.89 7.04 0.55
C PHE A 80 -7.61 7.06 2.05
N GLN A 81 -6.88 8.06 2.56
CA GLN A 81 -6.49 8.19 3.96
C GLN A 81 -5.82 6.92 4.52
N SER A 82 -5.09 6.18 3.69
CA SER A 82 -4.51 4.89 4.07
C SER A 82 -3.42 5.00 5.14
N ASN A 83 -3.06 6.22 5.53
CA ASN A 83 -2.17 6.53 6.64
C ASN A 83 -2.85 6.80 7.98
N ASN A 84 -4.18 6.83 8.01
CA ASN A 84 -4.95 6.79 9.25
C ASN A 84 -5.00 5.32 9.72
N PRO A 85 -4.54 4.97 10.94
CA PRO A 85 -4.51 3.59 11.43
C PRO A 85 -5.89 2.92 11.51
N GLU A 86 -6.98 3.70 11.57
CA GLU A 86 -8.35 3.20 11.50
C GLU A 86 -8.76 2.79 10.07
N ILE A 87 -8.05 3.29 9.05
CA ILE A 87 -8.38 3.09 7.62
C ILE A 87 -7.33 2.24 6.92
N GLY A 88 -6.05 2.34 7.28
CA GLY A 88 -5.00 1.66 6.55
C GLY A 88 -3.65 1.56 7.24
N TYR A 89 -2.73 0.91 6.54
CA TYR A 89 -1.42 0.50 7.04
C TYR A 89 -0.25 1.30 6.45
N ASN A 90 -0.49 2.37 5.69
CA ASN A 90 0.60 3.25 5.27
C ASN A 90 1.14 4.05 6.45
N ARG A 91 2.41 3.87 6.79
CA ARG A 91 3.04 4.70 7.82
C ARG A 91 3.41 6.06 7.21
N THR A 92 3.02 7.16 7.86
CA THR A 92 3.73 8.42 7.68
C THR A 92 4.93 8.41 8.62
N HIS A 93 6.12 8.75 8.12
CA HIS A 93 7.21 9.14 9.01
C HIS A 93 6.77 10.40 9.73
N ARG A 94 6.13 10.29 10.90
CA ARG A 94 6.09 11.39 11.87
C ARG A 94 7.53 11.57 12.35
N LYS A 95 8.34 12.33 11.61
CA LYS A 95 9.29 13.20 12.31
C LYS A 95 8.42 14.25 12.96
N GLY A 96 8.36 14.23 14.29
CA GLY A 96 7.73 15.30 15.05
C GLY A 96 8.38 16.62 14.67
N CYS A 97 7.68 17.40 13.85
CA CYS A 97 7.79 18.84 13.87
C CYS A 97 6.47 19.31 14.45
N ASP A 98 6.43 19.38 15.78
CA ASP A 98 5.53 20.30 16.45
C ASP A 98 5.80 21.68 15.84
N PHE A 99 4.80 22.22 15.15
CA PHE A 99 4.75 23.66 14.92
C PHE A 99 4.24 24.29 16.22
N SER A 100 5.18 24.57 17.10
CA SER A 100 5.08 25.65 18.11
C SER A 100 5.78 26.89 17.57
#